data_AF-T1IBZ2-F1
#
_entry.id   AF-T1IBZ2-F1
#
_cell.length_a   1.000
_cell.length_b   1.000
_cell.length_c   1.000
_cell.angle_alpha   90.00
_cell.angle_beta   90.00
_cell.angle_gamma   90.00
#
_symmetry.space_group_name_H-M   'P 1'
#
loop_
_entity.id
_entity.type
_entity.pdbx_description
1 polymer ?
#
loop_
_entity_poly.entity_id
_entity_poly.type
_entity_poly.pdbx_seq_one_letter_code
_entity_poly.pdbx_strand_id
1 'polypeptide(L)'
;MHTSVIDHYSHPDVNVIYVKESFKGPGVTDEMFKEFFKNVCACMQAGCDNIEECYCLETYGQNYENGLLKHEQLSSQKGVFECSRFCCCSASCNNSIVQNGPSKNLLIQKAGNKGYGVFAGVYFPKGSFISEYAGEIIGQAEAQKRLGDPDCTKYLMLVREHSKNTMIETYVDASKFGNIGRYLNHSCEPNCVVIPIRIGRVIPMLCFFTSRPVAKGEELTYFYCPESSIHSNMRCYCGAQRCCKYLP
;
A
#
# COMPACT_ATOMS: atom_id res chain seq x y z
N MET A 1 16.52 17.23 -4.91
CA MET A 1 15.95 17.51 -3.58
C MET A 1 14.86 16.48 -3.35
N HIS A 2 14.89 15.70 -2.27
CA HIS A 2 13.74 14.86 -1.89
C HIS A 2 12.58 15.81 -1.61
N THR A 3 11.57 15.85 -2.48
CA THR A 3 10.30 16.46 -2.13
C THR A 3 9.71 15.60 -1.03
N SER A 4 9.63 16.14 0.19
CA SER A 4 9.04 15.43 1.32
C SER A 4 7.60 15.03 0.97
N VAL A 5 7.25 13.76 1.19
CA VAL A 5 5.87 13.28 1.01
C VAL A 5 4.90 14.21 1.75
N ILE A 6 3.91 14.71 1.01
CA ILE A 6 2.87 15.58 1.55
C ILE A 6 1.83 14.68 2.20
N ASP A 7 1.93 14.57 3.52
CA ASP A 7 0.99 13.86 4.36
C ASP A 7 0.73 14.72 5.59
N HIS A 8 -0.54 15.02 5.82
CA HIS A 8 -1.04 15.87 6.90
C HIS A 8 -1.94 15.11 7.88
N TYR A 9 -2.05 13.78 7.75
CA TYR A 9 -2.81 12.97 8.69
C TYR A 9 -2.03 12.75 9.99
N SER A 10 -2.76 12.32 11.03
CA SER A 10 -2.21 12.02 12.35
C SER A 10 -2.96 10.85 12.98
N HIS A 11 -2.41 10.28 14.05
CA HIS A 11 -3.10 9.24 14.80
C HIS A 11 -4.08 9.84 15.82
N PRO A 12 -5.30 9.28 15.96
CA PRO A 12 -6.09 9.43 17.18
C PRO A 12 -5.51 8.63 18.37
N ASP A 13 -4.65 7.65 18.11
CA ASP A 13 -3.99 6.85 19.15
C ASP A 13 -2.64 7.48 19.53
N VAL A 14 -2.51 7.92 20.78
CA VAL A 14 -1.31 8.58 21.29
C VAL A 14 -0.10 7.64 21.46
N ASN A 15 -0.32 6.33 21.45
CA ASN A 15 0.74 5.34 21.60
C ASN A 15 1.38 4.93 20.27
N VAL A 16 0.87 5.45 19.15
CA VAL A 16 1.37 5.14 17.80
C VAL A 16 2.08 6.37 17.25
N ILE A 17 3.27 6.17 16.71
CA ILE A 17 4.07 7.21 16.08
C ILE A 17 3.71 7.27 14.59
N TYR A 18 3.29 8.46 14.12
CA TYR A 18 2.95 8.66 12.72
C TYR A 18 4.23 8.71 11.87
N VAL A 19 4.36 7.78 10.93
CA VAL A 19 5.40 7.79 9.90
C VAL A 19 4.76 7.99 8.54
N LYS A 20 5.40 8.74 7.65
CA LYS A 20 4.85 9.04 6.31
C LYS A 20 5.06 7.92 5.31
N GLU A 21 6.18 7.22 5.45
CA GLU A 21 6.64 6.16 4.55
C GLU A 21 7.22 5.02 5.40
N SER A 22 7.24 3.82 4.84
CA SER A 22 7.88 2.69 5.50
C SER A 22 9.40 2.87 5.65
N PHE A 23 9.96 2.33 6.72
CA PHE A 23 11.40 2.41 7.01
C PHE A 23 11.98 1.04 7.36
N LYS A 24 13.31 0.94 7.28
CA LYS A 24 14.06 -0.29 7.52
C LYS A 24 14.03 -0.67 9.01
N GLY A 25 13.55 -1.86 9.32
CA GLY A 25 13.59 -2.48 10.64
C GLY A 25 14.51 -3.70 10.74
N PRO A 26 14.43 -4.45 11.86
CA PRO A 26 15.27 -5.61 12.10
C PRO A 26 15.10 -6.71 11.04
N GLY A 27 16.21 -7.34 10.65
CA GLY A 27 16.20 -8.46 9.70
C GLY A 27 16.12 -8.07 8.23
N VAL A 28 16.12 -6.77 7.90
CA VAL A 28 16.18 -6.26 6.52
C VAL A 28 17.55 -5.66 6.23
N THR A 29 18.14 -5.99 5.08
CA THR A 29 19.47 -5.51 4.70
C THR A 29 19.42 -4.14 4.00
N ASP A 30 20.53 -3.42 4.01
CA ASP A 30 20.64 -2.13 3.31
C ASP A 30 20.51 -2.29 1.79
N GLU A 31 20.92 -3.43 1.23
CA GLU A 31 20.78 -3.72 -0.19
C GLU A 31 19.31 -3.74 -0.63
N MET A 32 18.38 -4.15 0.24
CA MET A 32 16.95 -4.19 -0.08
C MET A 32 16.33 -2.78 -0.17
N PHE A 33 16.84 -1.84 0.62
CA PHE A 33 16.45 -0.42 0.60
C PHE A 33 17.29 0.43 -0.35
N LYS A 34 18.35 -0.14 -0.91
CA LYS A 34 19.25 0.58 -1.83
C LYS A 34 18.45 1.06 -3.03
N GLU A 35 18.64 2.33 -3.33
CA GLU A 35 18.09 2.94 -4.52
C GLU A 35 18.92 2.58 -5.76
N PHE A 36 18.25 2.28 -6.86
CA PHE A 36 18.89 1.95 -8.13
C PHE A 36 18.56 3.00 -9.18
N PHE A 37 19.61 3.46 -9.88
CA PHE A 37 19.50 4.35 -11.04
C PHE A 37 19.17 3.59 -12.34
N LYS A 38 18.96 2.28 -12.27
CA LYS A 38 18.61 1.50 -13.45
C LYS A 38 17.17 1.78 -13.83
N ASN A 39 16.91 1.76 -15.14
CA ASN A 39 15.59 1.90 -15.72
C ASN A 39 14.91 3.26 -15.50
N VAL A 40 15.70 4.33 -15.66
CA VAL A 40 15.23 5.72 -15.59
C VAL A 40 14.88 6.24 -16.99
N CYS A 41 13.80 7.01 -17.09
CA CYS A 41 13.43 7.65 -18.35
C CYS A 41 14.10 9.03 -18.49
N ALA A 42 14.29 9.44 -19.76
CA ALA A 42 14.74 10.79 -20.13
C ALA A 42 13.56 11.71 -20.52
N CYS A 43 12.31 11.28 -20.30
CA CYS A 43 11.12 12.06 -20.61
C CYS A 43 11.15 13.41 -19.88
N MET A 44 10.79 14.49 -20.57
CA MET A 44 10.67 15.81 -19.95
C MET A 44 9.19 16.09 -19.60
N GLN A 45 8.96 16.91 -18.57
CA GLN A 45 7.61 17.32 -18.13
C GLN A 45 6.73 16.15 -17.64
N ALA A 46 5.43 16.13 -17.92
CA ALA A 46 4.47 15.14 -17.41
C ALA A 46 4.34 13.86 -18.28
N GLY A 47 5.05 13.79 -19.40
CA GLY A 47 4.79 12.88 -20.52
C GLY A 47 5.22 11.42 -20.38
N CYS A 48 5.19 10.83 -19.17
CA CYS A 48 5.33 9.37 -19.04
C CYS A 48 3.96 8.71 -19.12
N ASP A 49 3.32 8.78 -20.29
CA ASP A 49 2.03 8.16 -20.62
C ASP A 49 2.04 7.40 -21.95
N ASN A 50 3.06 7.60 -22.79
CA ASN A 50 3.31 6.79 -23.98
C ASN A 50 4.34 5.68 -23.71
N ILE A 51 3.94 4.42 -23.94
CA ILE A 51 4.80 3.24 -23.76
C ILE A 51 5.98 3.20 -24.75
N GLU A 52 5.84 3.80 -25.93
CA GLU A 52 6.88 3.81 -26.97
C GLU A 52 7.95 4.90 -26.71
N GLU A 53 7.65 5.88 -25.87
CA GLU A 53 8.53 7.02 -25.60
C GLU A 53 9.14 7.01 -24.20
N CYS A 54 8.52 6.30 -23.25
CA CYS A 54 8.98 6.24 -21.87
C CYS A 54 9.59 4.87 -21.55
N TYR A 55 10.92 4.84 -21.37
CA TYR A 55 11.66 3.64 -20.97
C TYR A 55 11.07 2.96 -19.71
N CYS A 56 10.58 3.72 -18.73
CA CYS A 56 9.94 3.15 -17.53
C CYS A 56 8.66 2.38 -17.89
N LEU A 57 7.87 2.89 -18.83
CA LEU A 57 6.64 2.23 -19.28
C LEU A 57 6.92 1.09 -20.26
N GLU A 58 7.91 1.22 -21.14
CA GLU A 58 8.34 0.13 -22.04
C GLU A 58 8.76 -1.11 -21.22
N THR A 59 9.53 -0.88 -20.16
CA THR A 59 10.08 -1.96 -19.33
C THR A 59 9.00 -2.66 -18.49
N TYR A 60 8.06 -1.90 -17.94
CA TYR A 60 7.15 -2.39 -16.89
C TYR A 60 5.66 -2.35 -17.25
N GLY A 61 5.32 -1.74 -18.39
CA GLY A 61 3.95 -1.48 -18.82
C GLY A 61 3.40 -0.15 -18.30
N GLN A 62 2.32 0.30 -18.93
CA GLN A 62 1.56 1.45 -18.47
C GLN A 62 0.79 1.11 -17.19
N ASN A 63 0.99 1.91 -16.13
CA ASN A 63 0.39 1.68 -14.82
C ASN A 63 -0.92 2.44 -14.64
N TYR A 64 -0.95 3.70 -15.06
CA TYR A 64 -2.03 4.62 -14.77
C TYR A 64 -2.69 5.16 -16.05
N GLU A 65 -3.98 5.46 -15.93
CA GLU A 65 -4.77 6.19 -16.91
C GLU A 65 -5.58 7.26 -16.16
N ASN A 66 -5.42 8.53 -16.51
CA ASN A 66 -6.09 9.66 -15.83
C ASN A 66 -5.88 9.67 -14.30
N GLY A 67 -4.68 9.30 -13.85
CA GLY A 67 -4.33 9.24 -12.42
C GLY A 67 -4.93 8.05 -11.65
N LEU A 68 -5.59 7.12 -12.35
CA LEU A 68 -6.16 5.89 -11.78
C LEU A 68 -5.33 4.69 -12.21
N LEU A 69 -5.13 3.74 -11.30
CA LEU A 69 -4.48 2.47 -11.61
C LEU A 69 -5.33 1.68 -12.60
N LYS A 70 -4.71 1.24 -13.70
CA LYS A 70 -5.39 0.50 -14.76
C LYS A 70 -5.96 -0.83 -14.27
N HIS A 71 -7.05 -1.28 -14.90
CA HIS A 71 -7.74 -2.50 -14.47
C HIS A 71 -6.83 -3.74 -14.53
N GLU A 72 -5.97 -3.81 -15.55
CA GLU A 72 -5.02 -4.92 -15.72
C GLU A 72 -4.08 -5.02 -14.51
N GLN A 73 -3.67 -3.89 -13.94
CA GLN A 73 -2.76 -3.86 -12.79
C GLN A 73 -3.45 -4.25 -11.48
N LEU A 74 -4.76 -4.02 -11.35
CA LEU A 74 -5.54 -4.44 -10.17
C LEU A 74 -5.67 -5.97 -10.04
N SER A 75 -5.41 -6.72 -11.11
CA SER A 75 -5.51 -8.18 -11.15
C SER A 75 -4.22 -8.87 -11.60
N SER A 76 -3.17 -8.09 -11.84
CA SER A 76 -1.88 -8.57 -12.31
C SER A 76 -1.03 -9.08 -11.14
N GLN A 77 -0.29 -10.16 -11.37
CA GLN A 77 0.81 -10.59 -10.49
C GLN A 77 2.12 -9.85 -10.77
N LYS A 78 2.16 -9.01 -11.81
CA LYS A 78 3.33 -8.17 -12.11
C LYS A 78 3.31 -6.96 -11.17
N GLY A 79 4.46 -6.66 -10.56
CA GLY A 79 4.63 -5.45 -9.76
C GLY A 79 4.47 -4.18 -10.60
N VAL A 80 4.02 -3.11 -9.95
CA VAL A 80 3.88 -1.78 -10.55
C VAL A 80 5.13 -0.96 -10.25
N PHE A 81 5.64 -0.23 -11.26
CA PHE A 81 6.89 0.51 -11.17
C PHE A 81 6.68 1.98 -11.55
N GLU A 82 6.83 2.88 -10.59
CA GLU A 82 6.75 4.32 -10.84
C GLU A 82 8.09 4.89 -11.30
N CYS A 83 8.02 6.03 -11.98
CA CYS A 83 9.20 6.86 -12.21
C CYS A 83 9.76 7.30 -10.85
N SER A 84 11.08 7.26 -10.71
CA SER A 84 11.77 7.66 -9.48
C SER A 84 12.37 9.07 -9.60
N ARG A 85 12.92 9.58 -8.50
CA ARG A 85 13.68 10.85 -8.45
C ARG A 85 14.90 10.90 -9.40
N PHE A 86 15.27 9.78 -10.00
CA PHE A 86 16.36 9.67 -10.96
C PHE A 86 15.89 9.82 -12.41
N CYS A 87 14.58 9.81 -12.67
CA CYS A 87 14.00 10.12 -13.96
C CYS A 87 14.05 11.63 -14.22
N CYS A 88 14.10 12.03 -15.50
CA CYS A 88 14.07 13.45 -15.90
C CYS A 88 12.67 14.05 -15.92
N CYS A 89 11.63 13.23 -15.74
CA CYS A 89 10.25 13.68 -15.74
C CYS A 89 9.96 14.58 -14.52
N SER A 90 8.98 15.46 -14.67
CA SER A 90 8.56 16.38 -13.61
C SER A 90 7.87 15.66 -12.45
N ALA A 91 7.69 16.36 -11.33
CA ALA A 91 6.94 15.87 -10.18
C ALA A 91 5.45 15.60 -10.47
N SER A 92 4.91 16.13 -11.57
CA SER A 92 3.55 15.86 -12.05
C SER A 92 3.52 14.78 -13.13
N CYS A 93 4.47 13.85 -13.12
CA CYS A 93 4.56 12.75 -14.06
C CYS A 93 3.35 11.82 -13.93
N ASN A 94 2.78 11.39 -15.06
CA ASN A 94 1.64 10.47 -15.09
C ASN A 94 1.97 9.07 -14.52
N ASN A 95 3.26 8.74 -14.40
CA ASN A 95 3.76 7.53 -13.75
C ASN A 95 4.38 7.81 -12.36
N SER A 96 3.90 8.83 -11.65
CA SER A 96 4.28 9.15 -10.27
C SER A 96 3.05 9.55 -9.44
N ILE A 97 2.26 8.58 -8.97
CA ILE A 97 1.04 8.82 -8.20
C ILE A 97 1.28 8.61 -6.70
N VAL A 98 1.88 7.48 -6.34
CA VAL A 98 2.02 7.01 -4.96
C VAL A 98 2.99 7.87 -4.15
N GLN A 99 4.10 8.28 -4.77
CA GLN A 99 5.12 9.13 -4.13
C GLN A 99 4.64 10.54 -3.77
N ASN A 100 3.45 10.96 -4.24
CA ASN A 100 2.87 12.25 -3.88
C ASN A 100 2.18 12.25 -2.51
N GLY A 101 2.10 11.10 -1.86
CA GLY A 101 1.45 10.94 -0.56
C GLY A 101 0.00 10.50 -0.66
N PRO A 102 -0.63 10.19 0.49
CA PRO A 102 -1.96 9.61 0.53
C PRO A 102 -3.01 10.53 -0.09
N SER A 103 -4.10 9.92 -0.56
CA SER A 103 -5.26 10.65 -1.06
C SER A 103 -5.77 11.65 -0.03
N LYS A 104 -6.21 12.82 -0.52
CA LYS A 104 -6.86 13.85 0.31
C LYS A 104 -8.29 13.42 0.66
N ASN A 105 -8.85 14.02 1.71
CA ASN A 105 -10.21 13.76 2.18
C ASN A 105 -10.45 12.31 2.66
N LEU A 106 -9.45 11.70 3.28
CA LEU A 106 -9.66 10.48 4.07
C LEU A 106 -10.01 10.88 5.51
N LEU A 107 -10.92 10.15 6.13
CA LEU A 107 -11.41 10.45 7.47
C LEU A 107 -11.15 9.25 8.40
N ILE A 108 -10.44 9.47 9.50
CA ILE A 108 -10.30 8.44 10.55
C ILE A 108 -11.47 8.62 11.53
N GLN A 109 -12.34 7.61 11.61
CA GLN A 109 -13.55 7.67 12.44
C GLN A 109 -13.78 6.34 13.18
N LYS A 110 -14.64 6.35 14.21
CA LYS A 110 -15.04 5.12 14.91
C LYS A 110 -15.88 4.24 13.97
N ALA A 111 -15.49 2.98 13.83
CA ALA A 111 -16.12 1.97 12.99
C ALA A 111 -16.84 0.90 13.85
N GLY A 112 -17.55 1.33 14.89
CA GLY A 112 -18.25 0.45 15.84
C GLY A 112 -17.31 -0.54 16.52
N ASN A 113 -17.64 -1.83 16.44
CA ASN A 113 -16.87 -2.93 17.07
C ASN A 113 -15.49 -3.17 16.43
N LYS A 114 -15.17 -2.48 15.32
CA LYS A 114 -13.88 -2.60 14.63
C LYS A 114 -12.85 -1.59 15.14
N GLY A 115 -13.21 -0.71 16.08
CA GLY A 115 -12.32 0.34 16.58
C GLY A 115 -12.35 1.58 15.69
N TYR A 116 -11.21 1.99 15.13
CA TYR A 116 -11.14 3.06 14.14
C TYR A 116 -11.13 2.48 12.73
N GLY A 117 -11.65 3.23 11.77
CA GLY A 117 -11.66 2.90 10.34
C GLY A 117 -11.31 4.14 9.51
N VAL A 118 -10.89 3.92 8.27
CA VAL A 118 -10.74 5.00 7.28
C VAL A 118 -12.00 5.07 6.42
N PHE A 119 -12.55 6.27 6.28
CA PHE A 119 -13.75 6.53 5.49
C PHE A 119 -13.45 7.51 4.36
N ALA A 120 -14.12 7.32 3.24
CA ALA A 120 -14.01 8.17 2.08
C ALA A 120 -14.74 9.51 2.34
N GLY A 121 -14.02 10.63 2.45
CA GLY A 121 -14.63 11.96 2.59
C GLY A 121 -15.18 12.52 1.27
N VAL A 122 -14.85 11.88 0.15
CA VAL A 122 -15.32 12.17 -1.21
C VAL A 122 -15.59 10.86 -1.96
N TYR A 123 -16.14 10.94 -3.17
CA TYR A 123 -16.23 9.78 -4.06
C TYR A 123 -14.83 9.43 -4.60
N PHE A 124 -14.49 8.14 -4.58
CA PHE A 124 -13.28 7.61 -5.23
C PHE A 124 -13.66 6.68 -6.38
N PRO A 125 -13.27 6.98 -7.63
CA PRO A 125 -13.36 6.03 -8.73
C PRO A 125 -12.53 4.77 -8.47
N LYS A 126 -12.88 3.65 -9.14
CA LYS A 126 -12.03 2.44 -9.17
C LYS A 126 -10.61 2.79 -9.64
N GLY A 127 -9.60 2.21 -9.02
CA GLY A 127 -8.19 2.46 -9.32
C GLY A 127 -7.61 3.70 -8.63
N SER A 128 -8.40 4.42 -7.80
CA SER A 128 -7.86 5.52 -7.00
C SER A 128 -6.85 5.01 -5.97
N PHE A 129 -5.68 5.64 -5.92
CA PHE A 129 -4.72 5.45 -4.82
C PHE A 129 -5.30 5.98 -3.51
N ILE A 130 -5.14 5.26 -2.40
CA ILE A 130 -5.63 5.67 -1.08
C ILE A 130 -4.46 6.06 -0.19
N SER A 131 -3.60 5.11 0.17
CA SER A 131 -2.41 5.35 0.97
C SER A 131 -1.47 4.17 0.87
N GLU A 132 -0.20 4.36 1.23
CA GLU A 132 0.64 3.23 1.65
C GLU A 132 0.05 2.62 2.94
N TYR A 133 0.26 1.33 3.17
CA TYR A 133 0.29 0.73 4.49
C TYR A 133 1.72 0.86 5.03
N ALA A 134 2.02 2.00 5.65
CA ALA A 134 3.38 2.29 6.09
C ALA A 134 3.64 1.78 7.50
N GLY A 135 4.87 1.33 7.75
CA GLY A 135 5.34 0.92 9.06
C GLY A 135 6.81 0.53 9.06
N GLU A 136 7.20 -0.27 10.03
CA GLU A 136 8.55 -0.84 10.08
C GLU A 136 8.61 -2.08 9.16
N ILE A 137 9.48 -2.05 8.15
CA ILE A 137 9.72 -3.24 7.31
C ILE A 137 10.68 -4.16 8.05
N ILE A 138 10.25 -5.39 8.32
CA ILE A 138 11.01 -6.38 9.10
C ILE A 138 11.33 -7.63 8.28
N GLY A 139 12.35 -8.37 8.70
CA GLY A 139 12.68 -9.67 8.12
C GLY A 139 11.75 -10.78 8.62
N GLN A 140 11.67 -11.88 7.86
CA GLN A 140 10.81 -13.03 8.15
C GLN A 140 10.99 -13.58 9.59
N ALA A 141 12.24 -13.70 10.06
CA ALA A 141 12.51 -14.21 11.41
C ALA A 141 11.97 -13.27 12.51
N GLU A 142 12.05 -11.95 12.31
CA GLU A 142 11.49 -10.97 13.25
C GLU A 142 9.96 -10.97 13.17
N ALA A 143 9.37 -11.11 11.98
CA ALA A 143 7.92 -11.25 11.81
C ALA A 143 7.39 -12.48 12.58
N GLN A 144 8.01 -13.65 12.42
CA GLN A 144 7.65 -14.86 13.15
C GLN A 144 7.76 -14.70 14.67
N LYS A 145 8.79 -14.00 15.15
CA LYS A 145 8.96 -13.68 16.57
C LYS A 145 7.84 -12.77 17.08
N ARG A 146 7.44 -11.74 16.32
CA ARG A 146 6.34 -10.83 16.69
C ARG A 146 4.97 -11.52 16.60
N LEU A 147 4.80 -12.47 15.70
CA LEU A 147 3.59 -13.29 15.60
C LEU A 147 3.33 -14.14 16.85
N GLY A 148 4.39 -14.49 17.59
CA GLY A 148 4.29 -15.16 18.89
C GLY A 148 3.76 -14.29 20.03
N ASP A 149 3.62 -12.97 19.82
CA ASP A 149 3.10 -12.00 20.78
C ASP A 149 1.69 -11.53 20.37
N PRO A 150 0.63 -11.91 21.12
CA PRO A 150 -0.75 -11.55 20.81
C PRO A 150 -1.02 -10.04 20.66
N ASP A 151 -0.20 -9.19 21.28
CA ASP A 151 -0.35 -7.74 21.20
C ASP A 151 0.36 -7.12 20.00
N CYS A 152 1.32 -7.83 19.38
CA CYS A 152 2.10 -7.35 18.22
C CYS A 152 1.59 -7.84 16.86
N THR A 153 0.60 -8.74 16.80
CA THR A 153 0.18 -9.38 15.53
C THR A 153 -0.85 -8.60 14.72
N LYS A 154 -1.56 -7.65 15.34
CA LYS A 154 -2.76 -7.03 14.74
C LYS A 154 -2.47 -6.17 13.51
N TYR A 155 -1.25 -5.66 13.39
CA TYR A 155 -0.84 -4.71 12.35
C TYR A 155 0.37 -5.20 11.54
N LEU A 156 0.62 -6.51 11.56
CA LEU A 156 1.60 -7.13 10.67
C LEU A 156 0.94 -7.47 9.34
N MET A 157 1.44 -6.89 8.26
CA MET A 157 1.03 -7.19 6.90
C MET A 157 2.12 -7.98 6.19
N LEU A 158 1.75 -9.11 5.59
CA LEU A 158 2.59 -9.85 4.65
C LEU A 158 2.01 -9.76 3.25
N VAL A 159 2.86 -9.37 2.29
CA VAL A 159 2.55 -9.48 0.87
C VAL A 159 3.58 -10.38 0.19
N ARG A 160 3.08 -11.38 -0.54
CA ARG A 160 3.88 -12.32 -1.31
C ARG A 160 3.75 -12.00 -2.80
N GLU A 161 4.86 -11.73 -3.44
CA GLU A 161 4.94 -11.50 -4.88
C GLU A 161 5.58 -12.71 -5.55
N HIS A 162 4.90 -13.27 -6.55
CA HIS A 162 5.44 -14.35 -7.38
C HIS A 162 6.06 -13.75 -8.64
N SER A 163 7.38 -13.84 -8.77
CA SER A 163 8.11 -13.36 -9.96
C SER A 163 8.88 -14.51 -10.59
N LYS A 164 8.33 -15.11 -11.66
CA LYS A 164 8.88 -16.23 -12.45
C LYS A 164 9.32 -17.42 -11.57
N ASN A 165 10.51 -17.34 -10.95
CA ASN A 165 11.14 -18.39 -10.14
C ASN A 165 11.47 -17.94 -8.71
N THR A 166 11.17 -16.70 -8.34
CA THR A 166 11.43 -16.17 -6.99
C THR A 166 10.12 -15.69 -6.35
N MET A 167 10.00 -15.94 -5.06
CA MET A 167 8.91 -15.45 -4.24
C MET A 167 9.51 -14.38 -3.31
N ILE A 168 8.97 -13.17 -3.38
CA ILE A 168 9.40 -12.04 -2.56
C ILE A 168 8.35 -11.84 -1.47
N GLU A 169 8.77 -11.93 -0.21
CA GLU A 169 7.94 -11.61 0.95
C GLU A 169 8.30 -10.23 1.48
N THR A 170 7.30 -9.37 1.64
CA THR A 170 7.45 -8.07 2.30
C THR A 170 6.59 -8.07 3.56
N TYR A 171 7.24 -7.91 4.71
CA TYR A 171 6.59 -7.80 6.02
C TYR A 171 6.63 -6.35 6.48
N VAL A 172 5.47 -5.77 6.76
CA VAL A 172 5.35 -4.41 7.30
C VAL A 172 4.57 -4.47 8.61
N ASP A 173 5.20 -4.03 9.69
CA ASP A 173 4.58 -3.94 11.01
C ASP A 173 4.21 -2.49 11.35
N ALA A 174 2.90 -2.21 11.41
CA ALA A 174 2.36 -0.89 11.74
C ALA A 174 1.88 -0.77 13.20
N SER A 175 2.38 -1.62 14.10
CA SER A 175 1.95 -1.66 15.51
C SER A 175 2.39 -0.42 16.29
N LYS A 176 3.68 -0.04 16.20
CA LYS A 176 4.26 1.13 16.89
C LYS A 176 4.42 2.35 16.01
N PHE A 177 4.76 2.12 14.74
CA PHE A 177 4.99 3.15 13.74
C PHE A 177 4.07 2.88 12.57
N GLY A 178 3.17 3.79 12.23
CA GLY A 178 2.33 3.59 11.04
C GLY A 178 1.83 4.89 10.46
N ASN A 179 1.16 4.81 9.31
CA ASN A 179 0.45 5.95 8.73
C ASN A 179 -1.07 5.74 8.83
N ILE A 180 -1.85 6.54 8.09
CA ILE A 180 -3.30 6.36 7.99
C ILE A 180 -3.71 4.94 7.51
N GLY A 181 -2.87 4.28 6.71
CA GLY A 181 -3.13 2.96 6.14
C GLY A 181 -3.37 1.87 7.18
N ARG A 182 -2.80 2.00 8.38
CA ARG A 182 -2.98 1.03 9.47
C ARG A 182 -4.43 0.90 9.97
N TYR A 183 -5.28 1.87 9.66
CA TYR A 183 -6.68 1.91 10.10
C TYR A 183 -7.67 1.33 9.08
N LEU A 184 -7.22 0.86 7.91
CA LEU A 184 -8.13 0.18 6.99
C LEU A 184 -8.53 -1.16 7.58
N ASN A 185 -9.83 -1.36 7.78
CA ASN A 185 -10.36 -2.57 8.39
C ASN A 185 -10.51 -3.71 7.39
N HIS A 186 -10.69 -4.92 7.93
CA HIS A 186 -11.03 -6.10 7.15
C HIS A 186 -12.47 -6.01 6.59
N SER A 187 -12.64 -6.44 5.34
CA SER A 187 -13.93 -6.89 4.81
C SER A 187 -13.79 -8.16 3.99
N CYS A 188 -14.79 -9.05 4.08
CA CYS A 188 -14.88 -10.24 3.22
C CYS A 188 -15.32 -9.88 1.79
N GLU A 189 -15.91 -8.70 1.60
CA GLU A 189 -16.26 -8.10 0.31
C GLU A 189 -15.64 -6.69 0.27
N PRO A 190 -14.30 -6.58 0.14
CA PRO A 190 -13.59 -5.32 0.28
C PRO A 190 -13.78 -4.40 -0.93
N ASN A 191 -13.48 -3.12 -0.73
CA ASN A 191 -13.46 -2.10 -1.79
C ASN A 191 -12.05 -1.57 -2.08
N CYS A 192 -11.04 -2.04 -1.36
CA CYS A 192 -9.62 -1.79 -1.63
C CYS A 192 -8.85 -3.09 -1.84
N VAL A 193 -7.74 -2.98 -2.57
CA VAL A 193 -6.73 -4.03 -2.79
C VAL A 193 -5.34 -3.47 -2.51
N VAL A 194 -4.44 -4.32 -2.02
CA VAL A 194 -3.03 -3.97 -1.81
C VAL A 194 -2.24 -4.28 -3.08
N ILE A 195 -1.51 -3.29 -3.59
CA ILE A 195 -0.66 -3.40 -4.77
C ILE A 195 0.78 -3.06 -4.36
N PRO A 196 1.76 -3.94 -4.59
CA PRO A 196 3.17 -3.64 -4.42
C PRO A 196 3.66 -2.64 -5.47
N ILE A 197 4.17 -1.49 -5.03
CA ILE A 197 4.66 -0.40 -5.88
C ILE A 197 6.15 -0.21 -5.65
N ARG A 198 6.97 -0.25 -6.70
CA ARG A 198 8.41 0.01 -6.62
C ARG A 198 8.73 1.38 -7.19
N ILE A 199 9.47 2.16 -6.41
CA ILE A 199 9.91 3.52 -6.78
C ILE A 199 11.43 3.58 -6.61
N GLY A 200 12.17 3.16 -7.65
CA GLY A 200 13.63 3.19 -7.65
C GLY A 200 14.30 2.30 -6.58
N ARG A 201 13.59 1.35 -5.96
CA ARG A 201 14.09 0.42 -4.92
C ARG A 201 13.60 -0.99 -5.20
N VAL A 202 14.28 -1.99 -4.63
CA VAL A 202 13.87 -3.41 -4.74
C VAL A 202 12.68 -3.70 -3.84
N ILE A 203 12.69 -3.17 -2.62
CA ILE A 203 11.59 -3.36 -1.69
C ILE A 203 10.38 -2.52 -2.12
N PRO A 204 9.18 -3.12 -2.22
CA PRO A 204 7.99 -2.39 -2.63
C PRO A 204 7.38 -1.61 -1.46
N MET A 205 6.70 -0.53 -1.79
CA MET A 205 5.68 0.09 -0.95
C MET A 205 4.38 -0.71 -1.10
N LEU A 206 3.73 -1.05 0.01
CA LEU A 206 2.45 -1.77 -0.02
C LEU A 206 1.32 -0.75 -0.05
N CYS A 207 0.65 -0.59 -1.19
CA CYS A 207 -0.24 0.54 -1.43
C CYS A 207 -1.69 0.10 -1.63
N PHE A 208 -2.61 0.79 -0.98
CA PHE A 208 -4.04 0.56 -1.20
C PHE A 208 -4.54 1.31 -2.42
N PHE A 209 -5.25 0.59 -3.28
CA PHE A 209 -6.02 1.13 -4.38
C PHE A 209 -7.47 0.65 -4.28
N THR A 210 -8.41 1.48 -4.70
CA THR A 210 -9.82 1.07 -4.77
C THR A 210 -10.03 0.02 -5.87
N SER A 211 -10.65 -1.11 -5.52
CA SER A 211 -10.95 -2.21 -6.44
C SER A 211 -12.28 -2.01 -7.19
N ARG A 212 -13.12 -1.11 -6.67
CA ARG A 212 -14.38 -0.65 -7.25
C ARG A 212 -14.63 0.82 -6.87
N PRO A 213 -15.61 1.51 -7.47
CA PRO A 213 -16.02 2.82 -6.98
C PRO A 213 -16.43 2.79 -5.49
N VAL A 214 -16.07 3.85 -4.75
CA VAL A 214 -16.36 4.03 -3.33
C VAL A 214 -17.10 5.34 -3.12
N ALA A 215 -18.27 5.28 -2.48
CA ALA A 215 -19.08 6.47 -2.23
C ALA A 215 -18.53 7.32 -1.07
N LYS A 216 -18.85 8.61 -1.06
CA LYS A 216 -18.59 9.46 0.11
C LYS A 216 -19.30 8.88 1.33
N GLY A 217 -18.59 8.78 2.44
CA GLY A 217 -19.04 8.22 3.72
C GLY A 217 -18.87 6.71 3.83
N GLU A 218 -18.44 6.03 2.76
CA GLU A 218 -18.19 4.59 2.80
C GLU A 218 -16.84 4.28 3.45
N GLU A 219 -16.77 3.19 4.21
CA GLU A 219 -15.54 2.71 4.84
C GLU A 219 -14.63 2.04 3.81
N LEU A 220 -13.35 2.40 3.81
CA LEU A 220 -12.31 1.79 2.99
C LEU A 220 -11.78 0.55 3.71
N THR A 221 -11.90 -0.61 3.04
CA THR A 221 -11.61 -1.92 3.62
C THR A 221 -10.85 -2.80 2.63
N TYR A 222 -10.00 -3.69 3.14
CA TYR A 222 -9.29 -4.68 2.33
C TYR A 222 -9.45 -6.07 2.91
N PHE A 223 -9.11 -7.09 2.13
CA PHE A 223 -9.10 -8.46 2.62
C PHE A 223 -7.79 -8.74 3.37
N TYR A 224 -7.88 -8.96 4.68
CA TYR A 224 -6.73 -9.43 5.47
C TYR A 224 -6.41 -10.84 4.96
N CYS A 225 -5.24 -11.02 4.35
CA CYS A 225 -4.87 -12.32 3.78
C CYS A 225 -4.51 -13.27 4.94
N PRO A 226 -5.08 -14.49 5.01
CA PRO A 226 -4.72 -15.44 6.05
C PRO A 226 -3.28 -15.93 5.83
N GLU A 227 -2.36 -15.58 6.74
CA GLU A 227 -0.98 -16.10 6.70
C GLU A 227 -0.92 -17.62 6.94
N SER A 228 -1.96 -18.20 7.54
CA SER A 228 -2.06 -19.62 7.84
C SER A 228 -3.51 -19.97 8.13
N SER A 229 -3.84 -21.26 8.15
CA SER A 229 -5.15 -21.83 8.50
C SER A 229 -5.63 -21.50 9.94
N ILE A 230 -4.99 -20.54 10.61
CA ILE A 230 -5.28 -20.12 11.98
C ILE A 230 -6.26 -18.97 11.87
N HIS A 231 -7.55 -19.32 11.84
CA HIS A 231 -8.60 -18.33 12.05
C HIS A 231 -8.37 -17.64 13.40
N SER A 232 -8.31 -16.31 13.39
CA SER A 232 -8.37 -15.57 14.64
C SER A 232 -9.67 -15.90 15.36
N ASN A 233 -9.63 -16.05 16.69
CA ASN A 233 -10.86 -16.10 17.49
C ASN A 233 -11.62 -14.75 17.50
N MET A 234 -11.07 -13.72 16.86
CA MET A 234 -11.72 -12.42 16.70
C MET A 234 -12.86 -12.49 15.69
N ARG A 235 -14.06 -12.11 16.13
CA ARG A 235 -15.25 -12.05 15.28
C ARG A 235 -15.11 -10.96 14.21
N CYS A 236 -15.52 -11.29 12.99
CA CYS A 236 -15.59 -10.36 11.87
C CYS A 236 -16.90 -9.56 11.92
N TYR A 237 -16.78 -8.23 11.86
CA TYR A 237 -17.89 -7.28 11.87
C TYR A 237 -17.99 -6.47 10.56
N CYS A 238 -17.57 -7.06 9.43
CA CYS A 238 -17.54 -6.35 8.15
C CYS A 238 -18.92 -6.07 7.54
N GLY A 239 -19.97 -6.79 7.95
CA GLY A 239 -21.33 -6.62 7.42
C GLY A 239 -21.57 -7.19 6.02
N ALA A 240 -20.55 -7.77 5.37
CA ALA A 240 -20.69 -8.41 4.06
C ALA A 240 -21.69 -9.57 4.08
N GLN A 241 -22.42 -9.76 2.98
CA GLN A 241 -23.40 -10.87 2.87
C GLN A 241 -22.69 -12.22 2.99
N ARG A 242 -21.53 -12.37 2.33
CA ARG A 242 -20.69 -13.57 2.39
C ARG A 242 -19.55 -13.44 3.40
N CYS A 243 -19.89 -13.04 4.63
CA CYS A 243 -18.90 -12.88 5.71
C CYS A 243 -18.41 -14.23 6.28
N CYS A 244 -17.09 -14.38 6.41
CA CYS A 244 -16.39 -15.54 7.00
C CYS A 244 -16.57 -15.69 8.52
N LYS A 245 -17.34 -14.80 9.17
CA LYS A 245 -17.69 -14.75 10.61
C LYS A 245 -16.54 -14.45 11.57
N TYR A 246 -15.32 -14.84 11.25
CA TYR A 246 -14.10 -14.55 12.00
C TYR A 246 -13.09 -13.82 11.12
N LEU A 247 -12.21 -13.05 11.72
CA LEU A 247 -11.10 -12.44 10.99
C LEU A 247 -10.17 -13.55 10.50
N PRO A 248 -9.79 -13.51 9.21
CA PRO A 248 -8.88 -14.49 8.61
C PRO A 248 -7.46 -14.37 9.17
#